data_AF-A0A1Z8AIF7-F1
#
_entry.id   AF-A0A1Z8AIF7-F1
#
_cell.length_a   1.000
_cell.length_b   1.000
_cell.length_c   1.000
_cell.angle_alpha   90.00
_cell.angle_beta   90.00
_cell.angle_gamma   90.00
#
_symmetry.space_group_name_H-M   'P 1'
#
loop_
_entity.id
_entity.type
_entity.pdbx_description
1 polymer ?
#
loop_
_entity_poly.entity_id
_entity_poly.type
_entity_poly.pdbx_seq_one_letter_code
_entity_poly.pdbx_strand_id
1 'polypeptide(L)'
;MKYSYLIPLLLINFLSYSQVGIGTSSPTADLEVISKSGLSSGEFNGIIVPKVSVLPTGVNLPTDSQSGLILYLDSNDAAEGFYFFNGTSYQSVNASSAFYTDGTTNNATSTTSEIVRTGRTSFGTESVAAAVVTVENAGASASEDRIILSVNNRHTSTVGTSIALDIENTADTNADKIGIKNVLGVTGNGAHIGIDNSIAVRNSGTAANFGIRNVIGASTTSGQDINGISTTAGNTSATGTVYGIRSIALNDGANNAYSGYFQGDHFAIRSGDNSTGYEMPTNNGAAGQVLTTNGAGVASWQTNSVKDIARANLSSTVTTGSIASNNTDYFTIPFDNDSIDNDGRFDTTNHDFTVNQDGFYEIYAQYHTEGEDNLGIYGIGIYVGTTLVAVSEYQHTGNVFGSSANGIVFRSVTDILELSNGDVLTIRARFDDISSNNVDGSSVKTFVTIKQL
;
A
#
# COMPACT_ATOMS: atom_id res chain seq x y z
N MET A 1 3.87 90.95 86.47
CA MET A 1 3.39 89.69 85.87
C MET A 1 2.18 89.98 85.00
N LYS A 2 2.08 89.30 83.85
CA LYS A 2 0.97 89.20 82.88
C LYS A 2 1.27 89.86 81.52
N TYR A 3 0.97 89.11 80.45
CA TYR A 3 1.11 89.41 79.02
C TYR A 3 2.48 89.10 78.36
N SER A 4 2.91 87.83 78.37
CA SER A 4 3.98 87.37 77.45
C SER A 4 3.87 85.88 77.05
N TYR A 5 2.66 85.37 76.83
CA TYR A 5 2.44 83.98 76.39
C TYR A 5 1.49 83.84 75.19
N LEU A 6 1.02 84.94 74.59
CA LEU A 6 0.01 84.86 73.53
C LEU A 6 0.61 84.54 72.14
N ILE A 7 1.87 84.89 71.90
CA ILE A 7 2.51 84.76 70.57
C ILE A 7 2.97 83.33 70.22
N PRO A 8 3.53 82.50 71.14
CA PRO A 8 3.86 81.11 70.79
C PRO A 8 2.62 80.20 70.69
N LEU A 9 1.47 80.62 71.20
CA LEU A 9 0.22 79.86 71.13
C LEU A 9 -0.49 79.98 69.75
N LEU A 10 -0.14 81.00 68.95
CA LEU A 10 -0.72 81.26 67.63
C LEU A 10 0.05 80.60 66.47
N LEU A 11 1.24 80.06 66.73
CA LEU A 11 2.08 79.37 65.73
C LEU A 11 1.91 77.85 65.74
N ILE A 12 1.05 77.33 66.62
CA ILE A 12 0.60 75.93 66.63
C ILE A 12 -0.60 75.81 65.66
N ASN A 13 -0.38 76.15 64.39
CA ASN A 13 -1.21 75.57 63.33
C ASN A 13 -0.55 74.23 63.00
N PHE A 14 -0.92 73.23 63.79
CA PHE A 14 -0.53 71.86 63.58
C PHE A 14 -0.77 71.46 62.13
N LEU A 15 0.16 70.67 61.62
CA LEU A 15 -0.02 69.76 60.50
C LEU A 15 -1.14 68.77 60.84
N SER A 16 -2.39 69.23 60.87
CA SER A 16 -3.55 68.36 61.05
C SER A 16 -3.93 67.83 59.67
N TYR A 17 -3.60 66.57 59.41
CA TYR A 17 -4.20 65.85 58.30
C TYR A 17 -5.69 65.72 58.60
N SER A 18 -6.53 66.34 57.77
CA SER A 18 -7.99 66.27 57.90
C SER A 18 -8.47 64.93 57.37
N GLN A 19 -8.34 63.88 58.18
CA GLN A 19 -9.01 62.61 57.92
C GLN A 19 -10.44 62.68 58.43
N VAL A 20 -11.38 62.17 57.63
CA VAL A 20 -12.80 62.15 57.97
C VAL A 20 -13.17 60.75 58.45
N GLY A 21 -13.35 60.61 59.76
CA GLY A 21 -13.91 59.40 60.36
C GLY A 21 -15.41 59.56 60.60
N ILE A 22 -16.23 58.64 60.07
CA ILE A 22 -17.64 58.51 60.44
C ILE A 22 -17.78 57.24 61.29
N GLY A 23 -18.22 57.39 62.54
CA GLY A 23 -18.32 56.27 63.48
C GLY A 23 -16.99 55.84 64.11
N THR A 24 -15.90 56.56 63.86
CA THR A 24 -14.58 56.37 64.49
C THR A 24 -13.91 57.70 64.82
N SER A 25 -13.20 57.76 65.95
CA SER A 25 -12.39 58.92 66.36
C SER A 25 -10.92 58.78 65.96
N SER A 26 -10.55 57.69 65.31
CA SER A 26 -9.17 57.40 64.89
C SER A 26 -9.19 56.76 63.50
N PRO A 27 -9.57 57.52 62.47
CA PRO A 27 -9.58 57.01 61.10
C PRO A 27 -8.17 56.60 60.66
N THR A 28 -8.10 55.54 59.87
CA THR A 28 -6.88 54.95 59.30
C THR A 28 -6.70 55.30 57.82
N ALA A 29 -7.70 55.94 57.22
CA ALA A 29 -7.70 56.45 55.86
C ALA A 29 -8.21 57.91 55.83
N ASP A 30 -8.03 58.61 54.70
CA ASP A 30 -8.54 59.98 54.52
C ASP A 30 -10.07 60.08 54.68
N LEU A 31 -10.78 59.00 54.34
CA LEU A 31 -12.18 58.78 54.68
C LEU A 31 -12.35 57.33 55.17
N GLU A 32 -12.82 57.16 56.40
CA GLU A 32 -13.17 55.85 56.96
C GLU A 32 -14.57 55.89 57.57
N VAL A 33 -15.42 54.91 57.23
CA VAL A 33 -16.77 54.78 57.76
C VAL A 33 -16.88 53.44 58.49
N ILE A 34 -16.98 53.48 59.83
CA ILE A 34 -17.16 52.30 60.67
C ILE A 34 -18.66 52.08 60.92
N SER A 35 -19.11 50.84 60.71
CA SER A 35 -20.50 50.44 60.90
C SER A 35 -20.89 50.35 62.38
N LYS A 36 -22.13 50.74 62.70
CA LYS A 36 -22.72 50.55 64.03
C LYS A 36 -23.14 49.09 64.20
N SER A 37 -22.73 48.44 65.29
CA SER A 37 -22.94 47.01 65.54
C SER A 37 -24.36 46.64 65.99
N GLY A 38 -25.23 47.61 66.27
CA GLY A 38 -26.63 47.42 66.62
C GLY A 38 -27.52 48.43 65.89
N LEU A 39 -28.19 47.97 64.84
CA LEU A 39 -29.13 48.77 64.05
C LEU A 39 -30.56 48.53 64.54
N SER A 40 -31.30 49.61 64.75
CA SER A 40 -32.76 49.56 64.97
C SER A 40 -33.48 49.26 63.66
N SER A 41 -34.75 48.86 63.73
CA SER A 41 -35.57 48.67 62.52
C SER A 41 -35.61 49.96 61.68
N GLY A 42 -35.12 49.89 60.44
CA GLY A 42 -35.04 51.03 59.52
C GLY A 42 -33.72 51.83 59.55
N GLU A 43 -32.77 51.48 60.43
CA GLU A 43 -31.40 52.02 60.36
C GLU A 43 -30.54 51.13 59.45
N PHE A 44 -29.68 51.76 58.63
CA PHE A 44 -28.79 51.05 57.71
C PHE A 44 -27.37 51.62 57.83
N ASN A 45 -26.37 50.73 57.80
CA ASN A 45 -24.97 51.13 57.62
C ASN A 45 -24.65 51.16 56.12
N GLY A 46 -23.83 52.11 55.67
CA GLY A 46 -23.28 52.12 54.32
C GLY A 46 -23.06 53.52 53.74
N ILE A 47 -22.56 53.56 52.51
CA ILE A 47 -22.44 54.76 51.69
C ILE A 47 -23.21 54.49 50.39
N ILE A 48 -24.12 55.39 50.02
CA ILE A 48 -24.76 55.36 48.71
C ILE A 48 -23.85 56.10 47.73
N VAL A 49 -23.24 55.37 46.80
CA VAL A 49 -22.56 55.96 45.65
C VAL A 49 -23.60 56.45 44.64
N PRO A 50 -23.25 57.40 43.73
CA PRO A 50 -24.20 57.86 42.74
C PRO A 50 -24.71 56.70 41.87
N LYS A 51 -26.03 56.57 41.82
CA LYS A 51 -26.72 55.60 40.96
C LYS A 51 -27.03 56.24 39.62
N VAL A 52 -26.76 55.52 38.54
CA VAL A 52 -27.09 55.93 37.18
C VAL A 52 -27.91 54.84 36.51
N SER A 53 -28.87 55.22 35.68
CA SER A 53 -29.64 54.27 34.86
C SER A 53 -28.93 53.90 33.56
N VAL A 54 -27.92 54.69 33.16
CA VAL A 54 -27.09 54.50 31.96
C VAL A 54 -25.68 55.00 32.26
N LEU A 55 -24.65 54.28 31.80
CA LEU A 55 -23.25 54.73 31.95
C LEU A 55 -22.95 55.93 31.04
N PRO A 56 -22.22 56.95 31.52
CA PRO A 56 -21.74 58.04 30.67
C PRO A 56 -20.85 57.51 29.53
N THR A 57 -21.00 58.10 28.34
CA THR A 57 -20.20 57.77 27.15
C THR A 57 -19.83 59.04 26.36
N GLY A 58 -18.79 58.96 25.52
CA GLY A 58 -18.37 60.06 24.65
C GLY A 58 -17.99 61.32 25.43
N VAL A 59 -18.54 62.47 25.04
CA VAL A 59 -18.26 63.78 25.65
C VAL A 59 -18.72 63.90 27.11
N ASN A 60 -19.54 62.98 27.59
CA ASN A 60 -20.03 62.95 28.98
C ASN A 60 -19.16 62.09 29.90
N LEU A 61 -18.06 61.50 29.39
CA LEU A 61 -17.12 60.77 30.23
C LEU A 61 -16.36 61.74 31.17
N PRO A 62 -16.01 61.29 32.38
CA PRO A 62 -15.07 62.02 33.23
C PRO A 62 -13.71 62.21 32.52
N THR A 63 -12.92 63.15 33.00
CA THR A 63 -11.53 63.35 32.55
C THR A 63 -10.59 62.35 33.21
N ASP A 64 -9.39 62.15 32.67
CA ASP A 64 -8.36 61.26 33.25
C ASP A 64 -8.06 61.56 34.73
N SER A 65 -8.20 62.84 35.16
CA SER A 65 -8.03 63.27 36.56
C SER A 65 -9.08 62.70 37.52
N GLN A 66 -10.15 62.11 36.98
CA GLN A 66 -11.26 61.49 37.72
C GLN A 66 -11.23 59.96 37.58
N SER A 67 -10.11 59.37 37.15
CA SER A 67 -9.91 57.92 37.20
C SER A 67 -10.09 57.41 38.63
N GLY A 68 -10.79 56.28 38.79
CA GLY A 68 -11.24 55.75 40.06
C GLY A 68 -12.62 56.23 40.53
N LEU A 69 -13.31 57.11 39.77
CA LEU A 69 -14.70 57.49 40.08
C LEU A 69 -15.63 56.26 40.04
N ILE A 70 -16.32 56.00 41.13
CA ILE A 70 -17.23 54.85 41.29
C ILE A 70 -18.69 55.28 41.11
N LEU A 71 -19.42 54.51 40.31
CA LEU A 71 -20.88 54.60 40.15
C LEU A 71 -21.52 53.23 40.39
N TYR A 72 -22.81 53.25 40.72
CA TYR A 72 -23.65 52.06 40.67
C TYR A 72 -24.59 52.16 39.47
N LEU A 73 -24.52 51.19 38.56
CA LEU A 73 -25.44 51.10 37.43
C LEU A 73 -26.70 50.36 37.89
N ASP A 74 -27.82 51.06 37.93
CA ASP A 74 -29.16 50.57 38.26
C ASP A 74 -29.98 50.51 36.96
N SER A 75 -29.68 49.50 36.15
CA SER A 75 -30.19 49.36 34.77
C SER A 75 -30.55 47.91 34.46
N ASN A 76 -31.58 47.72 33.65
CA ASN A 76 -31.98 46.39 33.15
C ASN A 76 -31.26 46.01 31.85
N ASP A 77 -30.56 46.94 31.21
CA ASP A 77 -29.98 46.76 29.86
C ASP A 77 -28.51 46.31 29.89
N ALA A 78 -27.86 46.35 31.06
CA ALA A 78 -26.49 45.89 31.28
C ALA A 78 -26.36 45.25 32.68
N ALA A 79 -25.22 44.62 32.97
CA ALA A 79 -25.00 44.01 34.28
C ALA A 79 -25.03 45.08 35.38
N GLU A 80 -26.11 45.08 36.16
CA GLU A 80 -26.27 45.93 37.34
C GLU A 80 -25.09 45.76 38.30
N GLY A 81 -24.61 46.86 38.91
CA GLY A 81 -23.56 46.78 39.91
C GLY A 81 -22.60 47.96 39.92
N PHE A 82 -21.47 47.78 40.60
CA PHE A 82 -20.44 48.81 40.72
C PHE A 82 -19.56 48.88 39.48
N TYR A 83 -19.36 50.10 39.00
CA TYR A 83 -18.44 50.44 37.94
C TYR A 83 -17.46 51.49 38.41
N PHE A 84 -16.20 51.41 37.98
CA PHE A 84 -15.22 52.48 38.17
C PHE A 84 -14.75 53.02 36.81
N PHE A 85 -14.52 54.32 36.73
CA PHE A 85 -13.92 54.92 35.55
C PHE A 85 -12.42 54.64 35.54
N ASN A 86 -11.89 54.01 34.49
CA ASN A 86 -10.47 53.66 34.40
C ASN A 86 -9.60 54.76 33.75
N GLY A 87 -10.18 55.94 33.47
CA GLY A 87 -9.56 57.00 32.68
C GLY A 87 -10.08 57.07 31.25
N THR A 88 -10.68 56.00 30.71
CA THR A 88 -11.20 55.99 29.33
C THR A 88 -12.64 55.49 29.24
N SER A 89 -13.05 54.57 30.11
CA SER A 89 -14.42 54.06 30.18
C SER A 89 -14.76 53.53 31.57
N TYR A 90 -16.06 53.35 31.81
CA TYR A 90 -16.52 52.66 33.01
C TYR A 90 -16.34 51.15 32.86
N GLN A 91 -15.67 50.54 33.82
CA GLN A 91 -15.42 49.10 33.89
C GLN A 91 -16.17 48.50 35.07
N SER A 92 -16.83 47.36 34.84
CA SER A 92 -17.50 46.63 35.91
C SER A 92 -16.46 46.07 36.88
N VAL A 93 -16.72 46.21 38.17
CA VAL A 93 -15.91 45.58 39.23
C VAL A 93 -16.06 44.05 39.20
N ASN A 94 -17.13 43.53 38.58
CA ASN A 94 -17.47 42.11 38.53
C ASN A 94 -17.23 41.46 37.15
N ALA A 95 -16.24 41.93 36.38
CA ALA A 95 -16.01 41.42 35.03
C ALA A 95 -15.78 39.90 34.99
N SER A 96 -16.49 39.20 34.11
CA SER A 96 -16.33 37.76 33.87
C SER A 96 -15.01 37.46 33.15
N SER A 97 -14.27 36.45 33.61
CA SER A 97 -13.08 35.96 32.90
C SER A 97 -13.46 35.06 31.72
N ALA A 98 -12.64 35.07 30.67
CA ALA A 98 -12.75 34.12 29.55
C ALA A 98 -12.30 32.69 29.94
N PHE A 99 -11.58 32.55 31.05
CA PHE A 99 -11.00 31.31 31.54
C PHE A 99 -11.18 31.14 33.06
N TYR A 100 -11.47 29.91 33.48
CA TYR A 100 -11.77 29.51 34.86
C TYR A 100 -10.77 28.47 35.35
N THR A 101 -10.62 28.35 36.67
CA THR A 101 -9.89 27.20 37.24
C THR A 101 -10.74 25.93 37.06
N ASP A 102 -10.14 24.82 36.67
CA ASP A 102 -10.87 23.58 36.40
C ASP A 102 -11.78 23.17 37.57
N GLY A 103 -12.98 22.71 37.23
CA GLY A 103 -14.03 22.34 38.19
C GLY A 103 -14.68 23.51 38.94
N THR A 104 -14.34 24.77 38.64
CA THR A 104 -14.89 25.96 39.31
C THR A 104 -15.44 26.99 38.33
N THR A 105 -16.18 27.97 38.85
CA THR A 105 -16.56 29.20 38.13
C THR A 105 -15.65 30.39 38.47
N ASN A 106 -14.55 30.16 39.19
CA ASN A 106 -13.65 31.22 39.62
C ASN A 106 -12.68 31.57 38.49
N ASN A 107 -12.35 32.86 38.38
CA ASN A 107 -11.35 33.36 37.44
C ASN A 107 -10.02 32.61 37.62
N ALA A 108 -9.45 32.12 36.52
CA ALA A 108 -8.11 31.54 36.53
C ALA A 108 -7.07 32.64 36.87
N THR A 109 -6.42 32.52 38.01
CA THR A 109 -5.44 33.51 38.52
C THR A 109 -4.06 32.91 38.82
N SER A 110 -3.96 31.58 38.83
CA SER A 110 -2.72 30.85 39.09
C SER A 110 -2.08 30.35 37.79
N THR A 111 -0.75 30.37 37.73
CA THR A 111 0.03 29.77 36.63
C THR A 111 0.25 28.27 36.80
N THR A 112 -0.17 27.67 37.92
CA THR A 112 0.04 26.24 38.24
C THR A 112 -1.25 25.43 38.29
N SER A 113 -2.40 26.09 38.24
CA SER A 113 -3.71 25.42 38.24
C SER A 113 -4.17 25.14 36.81
N GLU A 114 -4.97 24.09 36.64
CA GLU A 114 -5.59 23.80 35.35
C GLU A 114 -6.61 24.89 34.98
N ILE A 115 -6.55 25.36 33.73
CA ILE A 115 -7.34 26.48 33.23
C ILE A 115 -8.29 25.98 32.14
N VAL A 116 -9.60 26.27 32.26
CA VAL A 116 -10.65 25.78 31.36
C VAL A 116 -11.61 26.90 30.90
N ARG A 117 -12.33 26.64 29.82
CA ARG A 117 -13.45 27.46 29.32
C ARG A 117 -14.49 26.55 28.66
N THR A 118 -15.76 26.95 28.70
CA THR A 118 -16.88 26.12 28.23
C THR A 118 -17.33 26.43 26.79
N GLY A 119 -16.76 27.45 26.13
CA GLY A 119 -17.06 27.83 24.74
C GLY A 119 -16.12 27.22 23.69
N ARG A 120 -16.13 27.75 22.45
CA ARG A 120 -15.06 27.56 21.44
C ARG A 120 -14.07 28.74 21.50
N THR A 121 -12.80 28.52 21.16
CA THR A 121 -11.80 29.58 21.00
C THR A 121 -11.21 29.45 19.63
N SER A 122 -11.21 30.56 18.93
CA SER A 122 -10.51 30.74 17.67
C SER A 122 -9.25 31.56 17.95
N PHE A 123 -8.16 31.22 17.30
CA PHE A 123 -6.94 32.02 17.27
C PHE A 123 -6.78 32.63 15.87
N GLY A 124 -6.56 33.95 15.79
CA GLY A 124 -6.26 34.76 14.59
C GLY A 124 -7.27 34.75 13.44
N THR A 125 -8.33 35.54 13.56
CA THR A 125 -9.44 35.61 12.58
C THR A 125 -9.31 36.68 11.49
N GLU A 126 -8.12 37.24 11.19
CA GLU A 126 -7.99 38.36 10.20
C GLU A 126 -6.69 38.36 9.34
N SER A 127 -6.77 39.05 8.20
CA SER A 127 -6.10 38.85 6.88
C SER A 127 -4.62 39.30 6.74
N VAL A 128 -3.66 38.58 7.33
CA VAL A 128 -2.23 38.71 6.94
C VAL A 128 -1.52 37.35 6.97
N ALA A 129 -0.62 37.12 6.02
CA ALA A 129 0.19 35.92 5.87
C ALA A 129 1.22 35.76 7.01
N ALA A 130 0.77 35.26 8.16
CA ALA A 130 1.63 34.82 9.25
C ALA A 130 1.09 33.51 9.86
N ALA A 131 1.96 32.73 10.52
CA ALA A 131 1.52 31.59 11.31
C ALA A 131 0.59 32.09 12.43
N VAL A 132 -0.68 31.69 12.35
CA VAL A 132 -1.74 32.16 13.25
C VAL A 132 -1.53 31.65 14.69
N VAL A 133 -0.92 30.48 14.85
CA VAL A 133 -0.52 29.89 16.13
C VAL A 133 0.82 29.18 15.96
N THR A 134 1.78 29.46 16.85
CA THR A 134 3.02 28.69 16.97
C THR A 134 3.11 28.16 18.40
N VAL A 135 3.39 26.86 18.55
CA VAL A 135 3.62 26.22 19.85
C VAL A 135 5.02 25.63 19.81
N GLU A 136 5.89 26.06 20.71
CA GLU A 136 7.28 25.64 20.78
C GLU A 136 7.66 25.15 22.18
N ASN A 137 8.56 24.17 22.25
CA ASN A 137 9.14 23.69 23.50
C ASN A 137 10.67 23.79 23.41
N ALA A 138 11.19 24.99 23.69
CA ALA A 138 12.61 25.29 23.68
C ALA A 138 13.25 24.93 25.03
N GLY A 139 14.00 23.82 25.09
CA GLY A 139 14.69 23.38 26.30
C GLY A 139 15.99 22.63 26.00
N ALA A 140 17.03 22.90 26.79
CA ALA A 140 18.39 22.37 26.61
C ALA A 140 18.72 21.10 27.44
N SER A 141 17.80 20.63 28.29
CA SER A 141 18.06 19.51 29.20
C SER A 141 17.63 18.17 28.59
N ALA A 142 18.59 17.26 28.45
CA ALA A 142 18.37 15.90 27.97
C ALA A 142 18.03 14.97 29.14
N SER A 143 16.75 14.74 29.42
CA SER A 143 16.36 13.58 30.26
C SER A 143 14.92 13.09 30.12
N GLU A 144 14.04 13.75 29.35
CA GLU A 144 12.61 13.38 29.30
C GLU A 144 12.02 13.50 27.89
N ASP A 145 10.92 12.77 27.65
CA ASP A 145 10.11 12.88 26.44
C ASP A 145 9.51 14.29 26.34
N ARG A 146 9.66 14.94 25.19
CA ARG A 146 9.13 16.29 24.95
C ARG A 146 7.93 16.21 24.03
N ILE A 147 6.75 16.56 24.57
CA ILE A 147 5.51 16.63 23.81
C ILE A 147 5.13 18.10 23.66
N ILE A 148 4.98 18.57 22.41
CA ILE A 148 4.58 19.95 22.09
C ILE A 148 3.05 20.07 22.06
N LEU A 149 2.37 19.04 21.56
CA LEU A 149 0.92 18.99 21.46
C LEU A 149 0.43 17.55 21.74
N SER A 150 -0.40 17.41 22.77
CA SER A 150 -1.15 16.18 23.05
C SER A 150 -2.64 16.47 22.92
N VAL A 151 -3.33 15.73 22.06
CA VAL A 151 -4.78 15.84 21.87
C VAL A 151 -5.41 14.52 22.30
N ASN A 152 -6.22 14.57 23.37
CA ASN A 152 -6.92 13.40 23.89
C ASN A 152 -8.42 13.63 23.83
N ASN A 153 -9.12 12.91 22.94
CA ASN A 153 -10.57 12.89 22.91
C ASN A 153 -11.08 11.71 23.74
N ARG A 154 -11.42 11.99 25.01
CA ARG A 154 -11.96 11.01 25.95
C ARG A 154 -13.40 11.33 26.29
N HIS A 155 -14.32 10.55 25.73
CA HIS A 155 -15.73 10.57 26.11
C HIS A 155 -16.29 9.15 26.22
N THR A 156 -17.36 8.97 26.99
CA THR A 156 -17.99 7.66 27.25
C THR A 156 -19.20 7.37 26.35
N SER A 157 -19.60 8.31 25.49
CA SER A 157 -20.70 8.10 24.54
C SER A 157 -20.40 6.94 23.58
N THR A 158 -21.37 6.06 23.38
CA THR A 158 -21.32 4.94 22.42
C THR A 158 -22.05 5.24 21.11
N VAL A 159 -22.56 6.45 20.95
CA VAL A 159 -23.35 6.88 19.78
C VAL A 159 -22.60 8.00 19.06
N GLY A 160 -22.56 7.91 17.73
CA GLY A 160 -21.97 8.93 16.85
C GLY A 160 -20.49 8.70 16.53
N THR A 161 -19.95 9.53 15.64
CA THR A 161 -18.53 9.53 15.26
C THR A 161 -17.73 10.35 16.26
N SER A 162 -16.62 9.78 16.76
CA SER A 162 -15.67 10.49 17.61
C SER A 162 -14.47 10.96 16.77
N ILE A 163 -14.13 12.25 16.84
CA ILE A 163 -13.03 12.85 16.07
C ILE A 163 -12.14 13.62 17.03
N ALA A 164 -10.86 13.24 17.13
CA ALA A 164 -9.89 13.94 17.98
C ALA A 164 -9.26 15.15 17.27
N LEU A 165 -9.00 15.02 15.98
CA LEU A 165 -8.39 16.04 15.15
C LEU A 165 -9.10 16.04 13.79
N ASP A 166 -9.64 17.20 13.43
CA ASP A 166 -10.24 17.46 12.12
C ASP A 166 -9.47 18.62 11.48
N ILE A 167 -8.86 18.38 10.32
CA ILE A 167 -8.01 19.34 9.61
C ILE A 167 -8.54 19.48 8.19
N GLU A 168 -9.00 20.68 7.87
CA GLU A 168 -9.55 21.02 6.57
C GLU A 168 -8.77 22.18 5.94
N ASN A 169 -8.37 22.03 4.68
CA ASN A 169 -7.79 23.10 3.87
C ASN A 169 -8.65 23.32 2.62
N THR A 170 -9.53 24.31 2.67
CA THR A 170 -10.45 24.67 1.58
C THR A 170 -9.93 25.80 0.69
N ALA A 171 -8.68 26.24 0.84
CA ALA A 171 -8.17 27.44 0.16
C ALA A 171 -8.25 27.38 -1.38
N ASP A 172 -8.71 28.42 -2.07
CA ASP A 172 -8.83 28.44 -3.54
C ASP A 172 -7.51 28.71 -4.29
N THR A 173 -6.36 28.33 -3.72
CA THR A 173 -5.05 28.62 -4.30
C THR A 173 -4.79 27.81 -5.58
N ASN A 174 -4.12 28.43 -6.55
CA ASN A 174 -3.59 27.77 -7.76
C ASN A 174 -2.19 27.15 -7.54
N ALA A 175 -1.63 27.30 -6.34
CA ALA A 175 -0.36 26.68 -5.93
C ALA A 175 -0.61 25.42 -5.07
N ASP A 176 0.46 24.82 -4.53
CA ASP A 176 0.36 23.62 -3.69
C ASP A 176 -0.58 23.83 -2.50
N LYS A 177 -1.62 23.00 -2.44
CA LYS A 177 -2.54 22.92 -1.30
C LYS A 177 -2.11 21.76 -0.40
N ILE A 178 -1.63 22.08 0.80
CA ILE A 178 -1.15 21.10 1.76
C ILE A 178 -2.05 21.13 2.99
N GLY A 179 -2.64 19.98 3.36
CA GLY A 179 -3.43 19.83 4.58
C GLY A 179 -2.54 19.68 5.82
N ILE A 180 -1.65 18.69 5.81
CA ILE A 180 -0.69 18.41 6.88
C ILE A 180 0.71 18.27 6.26
N LYS A 181 1.68 19.05 6.77
CA LYS A 181 3.09 18.94 6.38
C LYS A 181 3.91 18.50 7.58
N ASN A 182 4.36 17.25 7.58
CA ASN A 182 5.30 16.73 8.57
C ASN A 182 6.72 16.76 7.99
N VAL A 183 7.65 17.42 8.68
CA VAL A 183 9.07 17.46 8.29
C VAL A 183 9.91 17.01 9.47
N LEU A 184 10.76 16.00 9.25
CA LEU A 184 11.74 15.55 10.22
C LEU A 184 13.14 16.03 9.82
N GLY A 185 13.90 16.52 10.81
CA GLY A 185 15.29 16.92 10.60
C GLY A 185 16.22 15.72 10.37
N VAL A 186 17.38 15.97 9.76
CA VAL A 186 18.34 14.94 9.34
C VAL A 186 19.39 14.58 10.39
N THR A 187 19.40 15.27 11.54
CA THR A 187 20.39 15.07 12.61
C THR A 187 19.87 14.15 13.72
N GLY A 188 20.78 13.50 14.44
CA GLY A 188 20.46 12.57 15.54
C GLY A 188 20.58 11.10 15.13
N ASN A 189 21.04 10.25 16.06
CA ASN A 189 21.38 8.85 15.79
C ASN A 189 20.21 7.86 16.02
N GLY A 190 19.07 8.35 16.53
CA GLY A 190 17.88 7.54 16.78
C GLY A 190 17.03 7.34 15.52
N ALA A 191 16.00 6.50 15.61
CA ALA A 191 15.04 6.35 14.53
C ALA A 191 14.28 7.66 14.26
N HIS A 192 14.23 8.09 13.01
CA HIS A 192 13.39 9.21 12.59
C HIS A 192 12.02 8.68 12.17
N ILE A 193 11.01 8.88 13.02
CA ILE A 193 9.63 8.40 12.77
C ILE A 193 8.73 9.62 12.51
N GLY A 194 8.23 9.76 11.28
CA GLY A 194 7.45 10.94 10.89
C GLY A 194 6.00 10.86 11.32
N ILE A 195 5.42 9.68 11.17
CA ILE A 195 4.05 9.36 11.59
C ILE A 195 4.10 7.95 12.16
N ASP A 196 3.74 7.80 13.43
CA ASP A 196 3.54 6.51 14.09
C ASP A 196 2.05 6.33 14.40
N ASN A 197 1.40 5.44 13.64
CA ASN A 197 -0.01 5.14 13.82
C ASN A 197 -0.14 3.73 14.41
N SER A 198 -0.74 3.63 15.59
CA SER A 198 -1.04 2.36 16.24
C SER A 198 -2.55 2.23 16.48
N ILE A 199 -3.12 1.10 16.08
CA ILE A 199 -4.54 0.78 16.31
C ILE A 199 -4.65 -0.49 17.12
N ALA A 200 -5.23 -0.36 18.32
CA ALA A 200 -5.64 -1.49 19.13
C ALA A 200 -7.13 -1.78 18.89
N VAL A 201 -7.45 -2.97 18.40
CA VAL A 201 -8.84 -3.40 18.16
C VAL A 201 -9.26 -4.36 19.27
N ARG A 202 -10.47 -4.21 19.81
CA ARG A 202 -11.09 -5.22 20.69
C ARG A 202 -11.69 -6.34 19.85
N ASN A 203 -11.25 -7.57 20.09
CA ASN A 203 -11.48 -8.81 19.30
C ASN A 203 -12.93 -9.32 19.15
N SER A 204 -13.96 -8.51 19.42
CA SER A 204 -15.38 -8.90 19.27
C SER A 204 -16.17 -8.04 18.28
N GLY A 205 -15.56 -7.06 17.64
CA GLY A 205 -16.20 -6.23 16.62
C GLY A 205 -16.19 -6.91 15.25
N THR A 206 -17.32 -6.87 14.54
CA THR A 206 -17.45 -7.39 13.16
C THR A 206 -17.18 -6.33 12.08
N ALA A 207 -16.95 -5.08 12.49
CA ALA A 207 -16.67 -3.97 11.58
C ALA A 207 -15.23 -4.00 11.06
N ALA A 208 -15.04 -3.52 9.82
CA ALA A 208 -13.71 -3.31 9.27
C ALA A 208 -12.96 -2.22 10.05
N ASN A 209 -11.67 -2.44 10.30
CA ASN A 209 -10.78 -1.49 10.96
C ASN A 209 -9.73 -1.02 9.96
N PHE A 210 -9.41 0.27 9.96
CA PHE A 210 -8.45 0.86 9.03
C PHE A 210 -7.36 1.60 9.80
N GLY A 211 -6.10 1.19 9.62
CA GLY A 211 -4.89 1.89 10.08
C GLY A 211 -4.80 3.30 9.53
N ILE A 212 -4.81 3.35 8.19
CA ILE A 212 -4.80 4.56 7.38
C ILE A 212 -5.82 4.32 6.29
N ARG A 213 -6.76 5.25 6.12
CA ARG A 213 -7.75 5.22 5.03
C ARG A 213 -7.60 6.47 4.19
N ASN A 214 -6.96 6.32 3.04
CA ASN A 214 -6.86 7.39 2.05
C ASN A 214 -8.03 7.26 1.07
N VAL A 215 -8.79 8.34 0.87
CA VAL A 215 -9.85 8.43 -0.14
C VAL A 215 -9.54 9.62 -1.02
N ILE A 216 -9.39 9.37 -2.32
CA ILE A 216 -9.23 10.44 -3.32
C ILE A 216 -10.53 10.55 -4.12
N GLY A 217 -11.06 11.77 -4.21
CA GLY A 217 -12.32 12.05 -4.91
C GLY A 217 -12.24 11.86 -6.42
N ALA A 218 -13.37 11.58 -7.06
CA ALA A 218 -13.49 11.31 -8.50
C ALA A 218 -13.44 12.56 -9.40
N SER A 219 -13.09 13.73 -8.86
CA SER A 219 -13.38 15.04 -9.48
C SER A 219 -12.22 15.62 -10.30
N THR A 220 -11.57 14.83 -11.15
CA THR A 220 -10.54 15.36 -12.05
C THR A 220 -10.94 15.15 -13.50
N THR A 221 -11.24 16.24 -14.20
CA THR A 221 -11.27 16.27 -15.66
C THR A 221 -9.86 16.41 -16.27
N SER A 222 -8.83 16.55 -15.43
CA SER A 222 -7.43 16.64 -15.86
C SER A 222 -6.89 15.25 -16.17
N GLY A 223 -6.32 15.05 -17.36
CA GLY A 223 -5.57 13.83 -17.72
C GLY A 223 -4.21 13.68 -17.04
N GLN A 224 -4.09 14.14 -15.79
CA GLN A 224 -2.86 14.10 -14.98
C GLN A 224 -2.88 12.90 -14.03
N ASP A 225 -1.70 12.48 -13.58
CA ASP A 225 -1.57 11.35 -12.65
C ASP A 225 -2.23 11.64 -11.29
N ILE A 226 -3.05 10.69 -10.83
CA ILE A 226 -3.68 10.73 -9.51
C ILE A 226 -3.01 9.67 -8.63
N ASN A 227 -2.29 10.12 -7.61
CA ASN A 227 -1.53 9.24 -6.73
C ASN A 227 -2.22 9.08 -5.37
N GLY A 228 -2.70 7.86 -5.09
CA GLY A 228 -3.27 7.46 -3.79
C GLY A 228 -2.27 7.59 -2.64
N ILE A 229 -1.12 6.94 -2.84
CA ILE A 229 0.03 6.96 -1.95
C ILE A 229 1.24 7.00 -2.87
N SER A 230 2.11 7.99 -2.71
CA SER A 230 3.39 8.07 -3.41
C SER A 230 4.51 7.99 -2.38
N THR A 231 5.41 7.03 -2.55
CA THR A 231 6.53 6.82 -1.64
C THR A 231 7.83 6.82 -2.42
N THR A 232 8.75 7.69 -2.02
CA THR A 232 10.16 7.67 -2.47
C THR A 232 11.03 7.32 -1.28
N ALA A 233 11.82 6.26 -1.40
CA ALA A 233 12.74 5.83 -0.36
C ALA A 233 14.16 5.69 -0.90
N GLY A 234 15.13 6.20 -0.14
CA GLY A 234 16.54 6.16 -0.51
C GLY A 234 16.96 7.22 -1.55
N ASN A 235 18.25 7.21 -1.88
CA ASN A 235 18.88 8.01 -2.93
C ASN A 235 20.17 7.30 -3.39
N THR A 236 20.90 7.89 -4.34
CA THR A 236 22.16 7.31 -4.89
C THR A 236 23.25 7.05 -3.86
N SER A 237 23.16 7.64 -2.66
CA SER A 237 24.12 7.46 -1.56
C SER A 237 23.55 6.65 -0.39
N ALA A 238 22.34 6.09 -0.51
CA ALA A 238 21.75 5.27 0.53
C ALA A 238 22.53 3.96 0.70
N THR A 239 23.04 3.72 1.91
CA THR A 239 23.72 2.48 2.29
C THR A 239 22.79 1.58 3.10
N GLY A 240 22.67 0.30 2.76
CA GLY A 240 21.77 -0.66 3.42
C GLY A 240 20.56 -1.05 2.55
N THR A 241 19.66 -1.88 3.10
CA THR A 241 18.44 -2.30 2.38
C THR A 241 17.38 -1.22 2.46
N VAL A 242 16.93 -0.73 1.30
CA VAL A 242 15.87 0.30 1.19
C VAL A 242 14.56 -0.36 0.78
N TYR A 243 13.51 -0.16 1.57
CA TYR A 243 12.15 -0.59 1.23
C TYR A 243 11.32 0.66 0.87
N GLY A 244 10.76 0.71 -0.34
CA GLY A 244 9.74 1.71 -0.68
C GLY A 244 8.45 1.46 0.09
N ILE A 245 8.00 0.21 0.13
CA ILE A 245 6.90 -0.27 0.97
C ILE A 245 7.34 -1.59 1.60
N ARG A 246 7.28 -1.68 2.93
CA ARG A 246 7.49 -2.93 3.67
C ARG A 246 6.19 -3.31 4.35
N SER A 247 5.55 -4.37 3.87
CA SER A 247 4.30 -4.89 4.43
C SER A 247 4.50 -6.30 4.97
N ILE A 248 4.01 -6.55 6.18
CA ILE A 248 3.99 -7.87 6.81
C ILE A 248 2.56 -8.15 7.24
N ALA A 249 2.01 -9.25 6.74
CA ALA A 249 0.75 -9.79 7.21
C ALA A 249 1.05 -11.08 8.00
N LEU A 250 0.74 -11.08 9.29
CA LEU A 250 0.83 -12.25 10.15
C LEU A 250 -0.59 -12.68 10.51
N ASN A 251 -0.89 -13.96 10.34
CA ASN A 251 -2.12 -14.57 10.82
C ASN A 251 -1.79 -15.99 11.28
N ASP A 252 -1.95 -16.24 12.57
CA ASP A 252 -1.77 -17.55 13.20
C ASP A 252 -3.07 -18.38 13.19
N GLY A 253 -4.18 -17.81 12.71
CA GLY A 253 -5.48 -18.47 12.53
C GLY A 253 -5.66 -19.13 11.15
N ALA A 254 -6.89 -19.62 10.91
CA ALA A 254 -7.24 -20.35 9.69
C ALA A 254 -7.58 -19.47 8.46
N ASN A 255 -7.58 -18.14 8.62
CA ASN A 255 -7.94 -17.20 7.55
C ASN A 255 -6.71 -16.80 6.71
N ASN A 256 -6.94 -16.32 5.50
CA ASN A 256 -5.85 -15.83 4.65
C ASN A 256 -5.24 -14.53 5.21
N ALA A 257 -3.93 -14.37 5.00
CA ALA A 257 -3.19 -13.14 5.29
C ALA A 257 -2.56 -12.63 4.01
N TYR A 258 -2.90 -11.40 3.62
CA TYR A 258 -2.38 -10.77 2.41
C TYR A 258 -1.49 -9.59 2.80
N SER A 259 -0.19 -9.65 2.46
CA SER A 259 0.72 -8.51 2.63
C SER A 259 0.48 -7.40 1.60
N GLY A 260 -0.25 -7.70 0.52
CA GLY A 260 -0.78 -6.73 -0.43
C GLY A 260 -2.03 -7.28 -1.10
N TYR A 261 -3.00 -6.40 -1.36
CA TYR A 261 -4.20 -6.69 -2.14
C TYR A 261 -4.40 -5.53 -3.12
N PHE A 262 -4.28 -5.81 -4.42
CA PHE A 262 -4.35 -4.82 -5.48
C PHE A 262 -5.54 -5.16 -6.38
N GLN A 263 -6.44 -4.21 -6.57
CA GLN A 263 -7.60 -4.36 -7.44
C GLN A 263 -7.69 -3.14 -8.35
N GLY A 264 -7.69 -3.40 -9.65
CA GLY A 264 -7.76 -2.41 -10.71
C GLY A 264 -7.73 -3.10 -12.06
N ASP A 265 -7.87 -2.34 -13.14
CA ASP A 265 -7.91 -2.89 -14.50
C ASP A 265 -6.57 -3.50 -14.90
N HIS A 266 -5.46 -2.95 -14.41
CA HIS A 266 -4.09 -3.39 -14.72
C HIS A 266 -3.21 -3.42 -13.47
N PHE A 267 -2.23 -4.33 -13.45
CA PHE A 267 -1.17 -4.39 -12.45
C PHE A 267 0.19 -4.56 -13.13
N ALA A 268 1.17 -3.73 -12.76
CA ALA A 268 2.51 -3.77 -13.33
C ALA A 268 3.60 -3.60 -12.27
N ILE A 269 4.76 -4.18 -12.54
CA ILE A 269 5.99 -4.00 -11.78
C ILE A 269 7.04 -3.48 -12.75
N ARG A 270 7.70 -2.36 -12.41
CA ARG A 270 8.61 -1.64 -13.31
C ARG A 270 9.94 -1.32 -12.63
N SER A 271 10.98 -1.11 -13.43
CA SER A 271 12.27 -0.59 -12.97
C SER A 271 12.17 0.88 -12.55
N GLY A 272 13.17 1.38 -11.80
CA GLY A 272 13.14 2.75 -11.25
C GLY A 272 13.10 3.87 -12.29
N ASP A 273 13.61 3.63 -13.49
CA ASP A 273 13.53 4.52 -14.65
C ASP A 273 12.30 4.25 -15.54
N ASN A 274 11.46 3.29 -15.14
CA ASN A 274 10.28 2.81 -15.85
C ASN A 274 10.56 2.25 -17.27
N SER A 275 11.81 1.94 -17.61
CA SER A 275 12.20 1.46 -18.93
C SER A 275 11.94 -0.03 -19.15
N THR A 276 11.91 -0.80 -18.06
CA THR A 276 11.71 -2.26 -18.07
C THR A 276 10.70 -2.70 -17.01
N GLY A 277 10.14 -3.90 -17.16
CA GLY A 277 9.20 -4.47 -16.19
C GLY A 277 8.22 -5.46 -16.80
N TYR A 278 7.18 -5.77 -16.05
CA TYR A 278 6.13 -6.70 -16.44
C TYR A 278 4.75 -6.12 -16.13
N GLU A 279 3.85 -6.20 -17.10
CA GLU A 279 2.42 -5.98 -16.90
C GLU A 279 1.70 -7.33 -16.88
N MET A 280 0.90 -7.55 -15.83
CA MET A 280 0.17 -8.79 -15.64
C MET A 280 -1.07 -8.84 -16.53
N PRO A 281 -1.53 -10.04 -16.95
CA PRO A 281 -2.78 -10.18 -17.68
C PRO A 281 -3.98 -9.70 -16.87
N THR A 282 -5.00 -9.20 -17.56
CA THR A 282 -6.28 -8.79 -16.96
C THR A 282 -7.25 -9.96 -16.72
N ASN A 283 -6.88 -11.17 -17.15
CA ASN A 283 -7.69 -12.38 -17.06
C ASN A 283 -6.96 -13.49 -16.29
N ASN A 284 -7.75 -14.40 -15.72
CA ASN A 284 -7.23 -15.63 -15.12
C ASN A 284 -6.75 -16.62 -16.19
N GLY A 285 -5.74 -17.42 -15.85
CA GLY A 285 -5.31 -18.55 -16.67
C GLY A 285 -6.27 -19.72 -16.55
N ALA A 286 -6.39 -20.51 -17.62
CA ALA A 286 -7.06 -21.81 -17.57
C ALA A 286 -6.16 -22.86 -16.89
N ALA A 287 -6.76 -23.95 -16.40
CA ALA A 287 -6.02 -25.05 -15.80
C ALA A 287 -4.98 -25.61 -16.79
N GLY A 288 -3.73 -25.76 -16.35
CA GLY A 288 -2.62 -26.24 -17.18
C GLY A 288 -1.89 -25.16 -17.96
N GLN A 289 -2.37 -23.91 -17.95
CA GLN A 289 -1.63 -22.79 -18.53
C GLN A 289 -0.55 -22.29 -17.57
N VAL A 290 0.52 -21.74 -18.15
CA VAL A 290 1.62 -21.09 -17.44
C VAL A 290 1.69 -19.63 -17.83
N LEU A 291 2.07 -18.78 -16.88
CA LEU A 291 2.31 -17.37 -17.16
C LEU A 291 3.69 -17.23 -17.82
N THR A 292 3.72 -16.65 -19.01
CA THR A 292 4.96 -16.42 -19.77
C THR A 292 5.08 -14.95 -20.11
N THR A 293 6.29 -14.52 -20.48
CA THR A 293 6.53 -13.18 -21.02
C THR A 293 6.97 -13.27 -22.47
N ASN A 294 6.56 -12.29 -23.27
CA ASN A 294 7.02 -12.14 -24.66
C ASN A 294 8.40 -11.47 -24.78
N GLY A 295 9.08 -11.19 -23.67
CA GLY A 295 10.36 -10.46 -23.66
C GLY A 295 10.24 -8.94 -23.90
N ALA A 296 9.04 -8.43 -24.18
CA ALA A 296 8.74 -7.00 -24.36
C ALA A 296 7.93 -6.41 -23.18
N GLY A 297 7.96 -7.08 -22.02
CA GLY A 297 7.34 -6.61 -20.78
C GLY A 297 5.83 -6.87 -20.65
N VAL A 298 5.26 -7.68 -21.55
CA VAL A 298 3.87 -8.15 -21.43
C VAL A 298 3.87 -9.61 -20.99
N ALA A 299 3.14 -9.92 -19.92
CA ALA A 299 2.89 -11.29 -19.50
C ALA A 299 1.57 -11.81 -20.06
N SER A 300 1.49 -13.10 -20.39
CA SER A 300 0.28 -13.76 -20.92
C SER A 300 0.22 -15.24 -20.52
N TRP A 301 -1.00 -15.77 -20.39
CA TRP A 301 -1.22 -17.19 -20.15
C TRP A 301 -1.01 -17.97 -21.45
N GLN A 302 -0.15 -18.99 -21.40
CA GLN A 302 0.14 -19.87 -22.54
C GLN A 302 -0.11 -21.31 -22.15
N THR A 303 -0.61 -22.10 -23.10
CA THR A 303 -0.71 -23.56 -22.96
C THR A 303 0.63 -24.16 -23.37
N ASN A 304 1.20 -25.05 -22.56
CA ASN A 304 2.36 -25.83 -22.98
C ASN A 304 1.91 -26.79 -24.09
N SER A 305 2.48 -26.69 -25.29
CA SER A 305 2.23 -27.64 -26.37
C SER A 305 2.57 -29.05 -25.87
N VAL A 306 1.66 -30.01 -26.07
CA VAL A 306 1.99 -31.42 -25.84
C VAL A 306 3.07 -31.80 -26.86
N LYS A 307 4.13 -32.46 -26.40
CA LYS A 307 5.20 -32.95 -27.27
C LYS A 307 4.67 -34.12 -28.09
N ASP A 308 4.97 -34.16 -29.38
CA ASP A 308 4.52 -35.26 -30.25
C ASP A 308 5.12 -36.59 -29.79
N ILE A 309 4.29 -37.65 -29.77
CA ILE A 309 4.75 -39.03 -29.61
C ILE A 309 3.91 -39.97 -30.46
N ALA A 310 4.59 -40.76 -31.29
CA ALA A 310 3.97 -41.81 -32.09
C ALA A 310 4.74 -43.13 -31.97
N ARG A 311 4.01 -44.24 -31.97
CA ARG A 311 4.54 -45.59 -32.11
C ARG A 311 3.64 -46.40 -33.02
N ALA A 312 4.16 -46.76 -34.19
CA ALA A 312 3.45 -47.59 -35.16
C ALA A 312 4.16 -48.94 -35.36
N ASN A 313 3.40 -49.95 -35.72
CA ASN A 313 3.86 -51.30 -35.95
C ASN A 313 3.15 -51.91 -37.16
N LEU A 314 3.72 -53.01 -37.64
CA LEU A 314 3.10 -53.79 -38.71
C LEU A 314 2.05 -54.73 -38.10
N SER A 315 0.89 -54.86 -38.72
CA SER A 315 -0.24 -55.67 -38.23
C SER A 315 -0.22 -57.12 -38.71
N SER A 316 0.46 -57.38 -39.84
CA SER A 316 0.55 -58.69 -40.49
C SER A 316 1.82 -58.82 -41.32
N THR A 317 2.31 -60.05 -41.55
CA THR A 317 3.52 -60.27 -42.36
C THR A 317 3.37 -59.66 -43.75
N VAL A 318 4.38 -58.94 -44.22
CA VAL A 318 4.44 -58.34 -45.56
C VAL A 318 5.50 -59.04 -46.38
N THR A 319 5.06 -59.68 -47.46
CA THR A 319 5.93 -60.30 -48.45
C THR A 319 6.32 -59.28 -49.51
N THR A 320 7.62 -59.05 -49.71
CA THR A 320 8.08 -58.29 -50.87
C THR A 320 7.93 -59.13 -52.12
N GLY A 321 7.59 -58.50 -53.26
CA GLY A 321 7.66 -59.17 -54.56
C GLY A 321 9.08 -59.68 -54.88
N SER A 322 9.26 -60.35 -56.02
CA SER A 322 10.60 -60.69 -56.49
C SER A 322 11.41 -59.40 -56.69
N ILE A 323 12.51 -59.28 -55.96
CA ILE A 323 13.45 -58.17 -56.05
C ILE A 323 14.58 -58.58 -57.02
N ALA A 324 15.31 -57.63 -57.60
CA ALA A 324 16.45 -57.92 -58.46
C ALA A 324 17.75 -58.09 -57.64
N SER A 325 18.69 -58.91 -58.12
CA SER A 325 20.05 -58.96 -57.55
C SER A 325 20.77 -57.61 -57.68
N ASN A 326 21.55 -57.22 -56.68
CA ASN A 326 22.20 -55.93 -56.49
C ASN A 326 21.21 -54.75 -56.34
N ASN A 327 20.05 -54.99 -55.73
CA ASN A 327 19.06 -53.95 -55.52
C ASN A 327 19.56 -52.88 -54.52
N THR A 328 19.45 -51.61 -54.91
CA THR A 328 19.75 -50.44 -54.08
C THR A 328 18.51 -49.71 -53.59
N ASP A 329 17.33 -50.13 -54.06
CA ASP A 329 16.08 -49.43 -53.78
C ASP A 329 15.54 -49.77 -52.40
N TYR A 330 15.00 -48.74 -51.77
CA TYR A 330 14.35 -48.79 -50.48
C TYR A 330 12.85 -48.78 -50.65
N PHE A 331 12.16 -49.77 -50.09
CA PHE A 331 10.71 -49.84 -50.07
C PHE A 331 10.18 -49.42 -48.70
N THR A 332 9.03 -48.74 -48.68
CA THR A 332 8.38 -48.32 -47.43
C THR A 332 7.92 -49.53 -46.63
N ILE A 333 8.26 -49.58 -45.34
CA ILE A 333 7.69 -50.57 -44.43
C ILE A 333 6.28 -50.07 -44.08
N PRO A 334 5.22 -50.83 -44.40
CA PRO A 334 3.86 -50.33 -44.28
C PRO A 334 3.37 -50.47 -42.83
N PHE A 335 3.92 -49.66 -41.92
CA PHE A 335 3.41 -49.59 -40.55
C PHE A 335 1.95 -49.09 -40.61
N ASP A 336 1.03 -50.01 -40.39
CA ASP A 336 -0.41 -49.87 -40.67
C ASP A 336 -1.26 -49.86 -39.39
N ASN A 337 -0.61 -49.99 -38.24
CA ASN A 337 -1.25 -49.92 -36.94
C ASN A 337 -0.45 -49.05 -35.96
N ASP A 338 -1.04 -47.96 -35.49
CA ASP A 338 -0.50 -47.09 -34.47
C ASP A 338 -0.98 -47.53 -33.06
N SER A 339 -0.02 -47.77 -32.19
CA SER A 339 -0.26 -48.16 -30.79
C SER A 339 -0.27 -46.96 -29.84
N ILE A 340 0.41 -45.89 -30.22
CA ILE A 340 0.48 -44.60 -29.55
C ILE A 340 0.50 -43.55 -30.65
N ASP A 341 -0.41 -42.60 -30.62
CA ASP A 341 -0.37 -41.40 -31.44
C ASP A 341 -1.19 -40.31 -30.73
N ASN A 342 -0.52 -39.44 -29.98
CA ASN A 342 -1.23 -38.47 -29.14
C ASN A 342 -1.90 -37.36 -29.95
N ASP A 343 -1.37 -37.07 -31.14
CA ASP A 343 -1.77 -35.93 -31.96
C ASP A 343 -2.18 -36.33 -33.39
N GLY A 344 -2.34 -37.64 -33.67
CA GLY A 344 -2.79 -38.18 -34.95
C GLY A 344 -1.82 -37.90 -36.11
N ARG A 345 -0.52 -37.94 -35.82
CA ARG A 345 0.55 -37.54 -36.75
C ARG A 345 1.14 -38.68 -37.55
N PHE A 346 0.91 -39.93 -37.15
CA PHE A 346 1.30 -41.10 -37.92
C PHE A 346 0.13 -41.53 -38.82
N ASP A 347 0.27 -41.31 -40.13
CA ASP A 347 -0.71 -41.75 -41.11
C ASP A 347 -0.49 -43.24 -41.42
N THR A 348 -1.34 -44.12 -40.90
CA THR A 348 -1.26 -45.56 -41.16
C THR A 348 -1.63 -45.97 -42.58
N THR A 349 -2.22 -45.07 -43.38
CA THR A 349 -2.54 -45.32 -44.79
C THR A 349 -1.36 -44.97 -45.69
N ASN A 350 -0.68 -43.85 -45.43
CA ASN A 350 0.50 -43.43 -46.18
C ASN A 350 1.83 -43.96 -45.58
N HIS A 351 1.78 -44.49 -44.36
CA HIS A 351 2.90 -45.04 -43.59
C HIS A 351 3.98 -44.02 -43.21
N ASP A 352 3.55 -42.78 -43.00
CA ASP A 352 4.40 -41.62 -42.79
C ASP A 352 4.03 -40.86 -41.52
N PHE A 353 5.00 -40.20 -40.90
CA PHE A 353 4.76 -39.29 -39.78
C PHE A 353 4.96 -37.84 -40.21
N THR A 354 3.98 -36.96 -39.96
CA THR A 354 4.07 -35.52 -40.30
C THR A 354 4.36 -34.69 -39.07
N VAL A 355 5.50 -34.00 -39.06
CA VAL A 355 5.96 -33.10 -38.00
C VAL A 355 5.01 -31.90 -37.89
N ASN A 356 4.56 -31.55 -36.69
CA ASN A 356 3.62 -30.45 -36.47
C ASN A 356 4.22 -29.21 -35.79
N GLN A 357 5.43 -29.35 -35.25
CA GLN A 357 6.14 -28.34 -34.48
C GLN A 357 7.63 -28.45 -34.75
N ASP A 358 8.29 -27.31 -34.96
CA ASP A 358 9.74 -27.26 -35.08
C ASP A 358 10.39 -27.81 -33.80
N GLY A 359 11.44 -28.61 -33.96
CA GLY A 359 12.21 -29.09 -32.81
C GLY A 359 13.03 -30.34 -33.09
N PHE A 360 13.57 -30.90 -32.01
CA PHE A 360 14.33 -32.14 -32.08
C PHE A 360 13.40 -33.33 -31.86
N TYR A 361 13.54 -34.34 -32.72
CA TYR A 361 12.81 -35.59 -32.65
C TYR A 361 13.79 -36.74 -32.52
N GLU A 362 13.53 -37.67 -31.61
CA GLU A 362 14.21 -38.96 -31.56
C GLU A 362 13.37 -40.00 -32.31
N ILE A 363 13.98 -40.62 -33.32
CA ILE A 363 13.36 -41.66 -34.13
C ILE A 363 14.10 -42.97 -33.84
N TYR A 364 13.33 -44.02 -33.60
CA TYR A 364 13.81 -45.39 -33.47
C TYR A 364 12.94 -46.30 -34.34
N ALA A 365 13.54 -47.00 -35.29
CA ALA A 365 12.83 -47.95 -36.14
C ALA A 365 13.54 -49.29 -36.18
N GLN A 366 12.75 -50.37 -36.23
CA GLN A 366 13.25 -51.72 -36.42
C GLN A 366 12.28 -52.58 -37.22
N TYR A 367 12.83 -53.59 -37.90
CA TYR A 367 12.05 -54.69 -38.46
C TYR A 367 12.75 -56.03 -38.23
N HIS A 368 11.94 -57.07 -38.28
CA HIS A 368 12.38 -58.46 -38.37
C HIS A 368 11.83 -59.09 -39.65
N THR A 369 12.54 -60.07 -40.19
CA THR A 369 12.00 -60.94 -41.23
C THR A 369 11.53 -62.27 -40.65
N GLU A 370 10.82 -63.07 -41.45
CA GLU A 370 10.76 -64.51 -41.24
C GLU A 370 12.13 -65.13 -41.59
N GLY A 371 12.26 -66.46 -41.52
CA GLY A 371 13.54 -67.09 -41.80
C GLY A 371 13.94 -66.91 -43.27
N GLU A 372 15.06 -66.22 -43.51
CA GLU A 372 15.66 -65.99 -44.82
C GLU A 372 16.84 -66.96 -45.06
N ASP A 373 16.92 -67.56 -46.25
CA ASP A 373 18.01 -68.44 -46.68
C ASP A 373 18.98 -67.79 -47.66
N ASN A 374 18.69 -66.55 -48.06
CA ASN A 374 19.47 -65.79 -49.03
C ASN A 374 20.73 -65.14 -48.43
N LEU A 375 21.66 -64.79 -49.33
CA LEU A 375 22.88 -64.06 -49.03
C LEU A 375 22.77 -62.69 -49.69
N GLY A 376 22.45 -61.65 -48.92
CA GLY A 376 22.16 -60.31 -49.44
C GLY A 376 22.37 -59.20 -48.42
N ILE A 377 22.37 -57.95 -48.86
CA ILE A 377 22.36 -56.78 -47.98
C ILE A 377 20.93 -56.51 -47.51
N TYR A 378 20.80 -56.35 -46.21
CA TYR A 378 19.56 -55.93 -45.56
C TYR A 378 19.78 -54.60 -44.87
N GLY A 379 18.93 -53.63 -45.19
CA GLY A 379 19.00 -52.27 -44.70
C GLY A 379 17.70 -51.80 -44.08
N ILE A 380 17.80 -50.86 -43.14
CA ILE A 380 16.71 -49.99 -42.70
C ILE A 380 17.18 -48.54 -42.74
N GLY A 381 16.33 -47.63 -43.20
CA GLY A 381 16.64 -46.22 -43.36
C GLY A 381 15.49 -45.32 -42.90
N ILE A 382 15.88 -44.16 -42.37
CA ILE A 382 14.97 -43.05 -42.03
C ILE A 382 15.05 -42.04 -43.17
N TYR A 383 13.89 -41.67 -43.71
CA TYR A 383 13.76 -40.67 -44.76
C TYR A 383 13.04 -39.43 -44.24
N VAL A 384 13.52 -38.24 -44.61
CA VAL A 384 12.77 -36.99 -44.52
C VAL A 384 12.40 -36.58 -45.95
N GLY A 385 11.11 -36.68 -46.28
CA GLY A 385 10.61 -36.61 -47.65
C GLY A 385 11.26 -37.67 -48.54
N THR A 386 12.12 -37.25 -49.46
CA THR A 386 12.87 -38.15 -50.35
C THR A 386 14.33 -38.37 -49.94
N THR A 387 14.80 -37.69 -48.88
CA THR A 387 16.21 -37.71 -48.47
C THR A 387 16.43 -38.77 -47.40
N LEU A 388 17.38 -39.68 -47.63
CA LEU A 388 17.86 -40.62 -46.62
C LEU A 388 18.73 -39.87 -45.59
N VAL A 389 18.32 -39.86 -44.33
CA VAL A 389 19.00 -39.11 -43.26
C VAL A 389 19.76 -40.00 -42.29
N ALA A 390 19.30 -41.23 -42.08
CA ALA A 390 19.98 -42.23 -41.26
C ALA A 390 19.78 -43.64 -41.81
N VAL A 391 20.77 -44.51 -41.67
CA VAL A 391 20.75 -45.85 -42.27
C VAL A 391 21.52 -46.88 -41.44
N SER A 392 21.08 -48.13 -41.49
CA SER A 392 21.76 -49.30 -40.92
C SER A 392 21.66 -50.45 -41.92
N GLU A 393 22.78 -50.79 -42.55
CA GLU A 393 22.88 -51.80 -43.63
C GLU A 393 23.96 -52.82 -43.31
N TYR A 394 23.61 -54.11 -43.38
CA TYR A 394 24.56 -55.21 -43.18
C TYR A 394 24.22 -56.40 -44.06
N GLN A 395 25.26 -57.15 -44.45
CA GLN A 395 25.12 -58.40 -45.18
C GLN A 395 24.55 -59.50 -44.26
N HIS A 396 23.53 -60.21 -44.74
CA HIS A 396 23.04 -61.45 -44.15
C HIS A 396 23.84 -62.63 -44.71
N THR A 397 24.35 -63.49 -43.83
CA THR A 397 25.07 -64.70 -44.19
C THR A 397 24.31 -65.92 -43.66
N GLY A 398 23.30 -66.37 -44.41
CA GLY A 398 22.38 -67.45 -44.02
C GLY A 398 22.94 -68.88 -44.04
N ASN A 399 24.24 -69.12 -43.87
CA ASN A 399 24.75 -70.49 -43.86
C ASN A 399 25.97 -70.66 -42.96
N VAL A 400 25.72 -71.17 -41.76
CA VAL A 400 26.75 -71.65 -40.85
C VAL A 400 26.42 -73.10 -40.54
N PHE A 401 27.06 -74.02 -41.29
CA PHE A 401 27.09 -75.48 -41.09
C PHE A 401 26.04 -76.39 -41.79
N GLY A 402 25.66 -76.13 -43.04
CA GLY A 402 25.12 -77.19 -43.92
C GLY A 402 23.76 -77.77 -43.52
N SER A 403 23.05 -77.13 -42.59
CA SER A 403 21.64 -77.37 -42.33
C SER A 403 20.81 -76.28 -43.03
N SER A 404 19.64 -76.66 -43.53
CA SER A 404 18.64 -75.79 -44.21
C SER A 404 17.98 -74.78 -43.26
N ALA A 405 18.72 -74.22 -42.29
CA ALA A 405 18.16 -73.35 -41.26
C ALA A 405 18.21 -71.89 -41.73
N ASN A 406 17.06 -71.41 -42.19
CA ASN A 406 16.85 -70.01 -42.56
C ASN A 406 17.03 -69.09 -41.34
N GLY A 407 17.82 -68.02 -41.47
CA GLY A 407 18.11 -67.05 -40.41
C GLY A 407 17.14 -65.88 -40.42
N ILE A 408 16.66 -65.45 -39.24
CA ILE A 408 15.87 -64.23 -39.12
C ILE A 408 16.80 -63.02 -39.24
N VAL A 409 16.45 -62.07 -40.12
CA VAL A 409 17.14 -60.79 -40.21
C VAL A 409 16.49 -59.79 -39.27
N PHE A 410 17.32 -59.11 -38.47
CA PHE A 410 16.93 -57.95 -37.67
C PHE A 410 17.73 -56.73 -38.10
N ARG A 411 17.06 -55.61 -38.32
CA ARG A 411 17.71 -54.31 -38.53
C ARG A 411 17.03 -53.25 -37.69
N SER A 412 17.84 -52.36 -37.13
CA SER A 412 17.37 -51.18 -36.41
C SER A 412 18.21 -49.96 -36.76
N VAL A 413 17.57 -48.79 -36.73
CA VAL A 413 18.19 -47.47 -36.88
C VAL A 413 17.61 -46.52 -35.85
N THR A 414 18.46 -45.63 -35.34
CA THR A 414 18.06 -44.55 -34.44
C THR A 414 18.80 -43.29 -34.80
N ASP A 415 18.12 -42.14 -34.70
CA ASP A 415 18.74 -40.84 -34.84
C ASP A 415 17.96 -39.76 -34.10
N ILE A 416 18.63 -38.64 -33.81
CA ILE A 416 18.01 -37.41 -33.32
C ILE A 416 18.09 -36.37 -34.43
N LEU A 417 16.94 -35.95 -34.95
CA LEU A 417 16.84 -35.03 -36.08
C LEU A 417 16.22 -33.72 -35.62
N GLU A 418 16.78 -32.60 -36.09
CA GLU A 418 16.11 -31.30 -36.07
C GLU A 418 15.15 -31.25 -37.27
N LEU A 419 13.86 -31.13 -37.01
CA LEU A 419 12.81 -31.15 -38.02
C LEU A 419 11.96 -29.88 -37.94
N SER A 420 11.47 -29.46 -39.10
CA SER A 420 10.57 -28.32 -39.25
C SER A 420 9.12 -28.79 -39.37
N ASN A 421 8.18 -27.95 -38.93
CA ASN A 421 6.76 -28.18 -39.12
C ASN A 421 6.44 -28.43 -40.61
N GLY A 422 5.79 -29.57 -40.89
CA GLY A 422 5.46 -30.04 -42.23
C GLY A 422 6.46 -31.06 -42.81
N ASP A 423 7.60 -31.31 -42.18
CA ASP A 423 8.50 -32.40 -42.59
C ASP A 423 7.81 -33.76 -42.44
N VAL A 424 8.04 -34.65 -43.41
CA VAL A 424 7.42 -35.98 -43.45
C VAL A 424 8.49 -37.05 -43.29
N LEU A 425 8.34 -37.89 -42.27
CA LEU A 425 9.21 -39.02 -41.97
C LEU A 425 8.65 -40.33 -42.51
N THR A 426 9.46 -41.08 -43.25
CA THR A 426 9.13 -42.44 -43.72
C THR A 426 10.22 -43.41 -43.30
N ILE A 427 9.83 -44.61 -42.84
CA ILE A 427 10.78 -45.71 -42.61
C ILE A 427 10.76 -46.65 -43.80
N ARG A 428 11.95 -46.94 -44.32
CA ARG A 428 12.11 -47.81 -45.48
C ARG A 428 13.10 -48.92 -45.19
N ALA A 429 12.90 -50.07 -45.81
CA ALA A 429 13.84 -51.18 -45.77
C ALA A 429 14.42 -51.43 -47.17
N ARG A 430 15.59 -52.05 -47.20
CA ARG A 430 16.27 -52.47 -48.42
C ARG A 430 16.58 -53.95 -48.33
N PHE A 431 16.29 -54.65 -49.40
CA PHE A 431 16.68 -56.04 -49.61
C PHE A 431 17.41 -56.16 -50.93
N ASP A 432 18.60 -56.74 -50.89
CA ASP A 432 19.38 -57.07 -52.06
C ASP A 432 19.30 -58.58 -52.31
N ASP A 433 18.24 -59.03 -52.99
CA ASP A 433 18.00 -60.44 -53.28
C ASP A 433 17.11 -60.66 -54.53
N ILE A 434 17.17 -61.86 -55.12
CA ILE A 434 16.35 -62.34 -56.25
C ILE A 434 15.02 -63.00 -55.83
N SER A 435 14.79 -63.21 -54.52
CA SER A 435 13.60 -63.86 -53.98
C SER A 435 12.70 -62.90 -53.20
N SER A 436 11.51 -63.36 -52.81
CA SER A 436 10.58 -62.63 -51.95
C SER A 436 11.02 -62.72 -50.49
N ASN A 437 11.11 -61.58 -49.80
CA ASN A 437 11.45 -61.51 -48.38
C ASN A 437 10.19 -61.27 -47.56
N ASN A 438 10.06 -61.89 -46.41
CA ASN A 438 8.89 -61.75 -45.55
C ASN A 438 9.24 -60.89 -44.34
N VAL A 439 8.78 -59.65 -44.28
CA VAL A 439 8.88 -58.82 -43.07
C VAL A 439 7.81 -59.27 -42.08
N ASP A 440 8.23 -59.67 -40.88
CA ASP A 440 7.29 -60.20 -39.88
C ASP A 440 6.33 -59.12 -39.37
N GLY A 441 5.06 -59.50 -39.18
CA GLY A 441 4.00 -58.62 -38.66
C GLY A 441 3.98 -58.52 -37.14
N SER A 442 5.09 -58.76 -36.43
CA SER A 442 5.07 -58.81 -34.97
C SER A 442 5.16 -57.40 -34.37
N SER A 443 4.10 -56.97 -33.66
CA SER A 443 4.01 -55.63 -33.07
C SER A 443 5.10 -55.28 -32.05
N VAL A 444 5.79 -56.28 -31.51
CA VAL A 444 6.90 -56.12 -30.55
C VAL A 444 8.28 -56.15 -31.21
N LYS A 445 8.37 -56.52 -32.49
CA LYS A 445 9.62 -56.73 -33.24
C LYS A 445 9.74 -55.85 -34.47
N THR A 446 8.64 -55.45 -35.09
CA THR A 446 8.61 -54.63 -36.29
C THR A 446 7.78 -53.39 -36.00
N PHE A 447 8.48 -52.31 -35.62
CA PHE A 447 7.87 -51.06 -35.17
C PHE A 447 8.77 -49.84 -35.39
N VAL A 448 8.15 -48.67 -35.35
CA VAL A 448 8.79 -47.36 -35.28
C VAL A 448 8.27 -46.60 -34.05
N THR A 449 9.13 -45.82 -33.42
CA THR A 449 8.80 -44.86 -32.36
C THR A 449 9.41 -43.51 -32.71
N ILE A 450 8.62 -42.45 -32.60
CA ILE A 450 8.98 -41.07 -32.88
C ILE A 450 8.53 -40.25 -31.67
N LYS A 451 9.42 -39.45 -31.08
CA LYS A 451 9.06 -38.53 -29.99
C LYS A 451 9.77 -37.20 -30.13
N GLN A 452 9.05 -36.12 -29.87
CA GLN A 452 9.61 -34.77 -29.78
C GLN A 452 10.26 -34.58 -28.41
N LEU A 453 11.45 -33.96 -28.39
CA LEU A 453 12.26 -33.71 -27.19
C LEU A 453 11.93 -32.39 -26.49
#